data_AF-A0A699JDF9-F1
#
_entry.id   AF-A0A699JDF9-F1
#
_cell.length_a   1.000
_cell.length_b   1.000
_cell.length_c   1.000
_cell.angle_alpha   90.00
_cell.angle_beta   90.00
_cell.angle_gamma   90.00
#
_symmetry.space_group_name_H-M   'P 1'
#
loop_
_entity.id
_entity.type
_entity.pdbx_description
1 polymer ?
#
loop_
_entity_poly.entity_id
_entity_poly.type
_entity_poly.pdbx_seq_one_letter_code
_entity_poly.pdbx_strand_id
1 'polypeptide(L)'
;MAKDSSHDPCTNTIKDIMQTYTSLPPRPSLEDLEAAKIVIKSVNTEEQQKLNEITAQICPQDIPQDLFTILKQVKQTMVLFQSQEQRKEAMQIVDFDKTYQTFDELILKASKCVSGDTQVDKDDDLEYPVSGFEKEAVISDESLLTFNKVDKVEIFRGLIPSSSTKATSFHTENKI
;
A
#
# COMPACT_ATOMS: atom_id res chain seq x y z
N MET A 1 14.81 -17.62 -52.41
CA MET A 1 13.61 -16.89 -51.96
C MET A 1 13.68 -16.88 -50.44
N ALA A 2 14.10 -15.75 -49.86
CA ALA A 2 14.13 -15.59 -48.40
C ALA A 2 12.70 -15.30 -47.94
N LYS A 3 12.18 -16.13 -47.03
CA LYS A 3 10.91 -15.89 -46.36
C LYS A 3 11.18 -14.75 -45.39
N ASP A 4 10.68 -13.55 -45.69
CA ASP A 4 10.75 -12.41 -44.77
C ASP A 4 10.17 -12.86 -43.42
N SER A 5 11.05 -13.08 -42.46
CA SER A 5 10.76 -13.57 -41.11
C SER A 5 10.15 -12.49 -40.20
N SER A 6 9.54 -11.46 -40.78
CA SER A 6 9.20 -10.22 -40.09
C SER A 6 7.79 -10.19 -39.48
N HIS A 7 7.07 -11.31 -39.43
CA HIS A 7 5.66 -11.25 -38.99
C HIS A 7 5.09 -12.56 -38.42
N ASP A 8 5.88 -13.33 -37.66
CA ASP A 8 5.28 -14.40 -36.87
C ASP A 8 4.42 -13.78 -35.73
N PRO A 9 3.12 -14.09 -35.61
CA PRO A 9 2.25 -13.50 -34.59
C PRO A 9 2.78 -13.66 -33.16
N CYS A 10 3.46 -14.78 -32.86
CA CYS A 10 4.06 -14.99 -31.56
C CYS A 10 5.25 -14.04 -31.34
N THR A 11 6.13 -13.87 -32.34
CA THR A 11 7.24 -12.90 -32.24
C THR A 11 6.75 -11.47 -32.00
N ASN A 12 5.67 -11.04 -32.65
CA ASN A 12 5.08 -9.72 -32.42
C ASN A 12 4.51 -9.60 -31.01
N THR A 13 3.80 -10.62 -30.54
CA THR A 13 3.24 -10.64 -29.18
C THR A 13 4.35 -10.57 -28.12
N ILE A 14 5.45 -11.30 -28.30
CA ILE A 14 6.61 -11.24 -27.41
C ILE A 14 7.25 -9.84 -27.43
N LYS A 15 7.35 -9.22 -28.61
CA LYS A 15 7.86 -7.85 -28.74
C LYS A 15 6.99 -6.86 -27.94
N ASP A 16 5.67 -6.99 -28.00
CA ASP A 16 4.75 -6.11 -27.27
C ASP A 16 4.87 -6.32 -25.74
N ILE A 17 5.03 -7.57 -25.28
CA ILE A 17 5.30 -7.90 -23.88
C ILE A 17 6.61 -7.24 -23.43
N MET A 18 7.69 -7.40 -24.19
CA MET A 18 8.98 -6.82 -23.85
C MET A 18 8.96 -5.30 -23.90
N GLN A 19 8.26 -4.70 -24.88
CA GLN A 19 8.08 -3.25 -24.95
C GLN A 19 7.37 -2.73 -23.70
N THR A 20 6.32 -3.42 -23.25
CA THR A 20 5.59 -3.10 -22.01
C THR A 20 6.53 -3.18 -20.79
N TYR A 21 7.30 -4.25 -20.66
CA TYR A 21 8.29 -4.38 -19.58
C TYR A 21 9.34 -3.26 -19.60
N THR A 22 9.88 -2.91 -20.78
CA THR A 22 10.88 -1.84 -20.91
C THR A 22 10.34 -0.42 -20.67
N SER A 23 9.01 -0.26 -20.61
CA SER A 23 8.37 1.01 -20.27
C SER A 23 8.31 1.28 -18.76
N LEU A 24 8.61 0.27 -17.95
CA LEU A 24 8.71 0.41 -16.50
C LEU A 24 9.92 1.30 -16.12
N PRO A 25 9.91 1.92 -14.93
CA PRO A 25 11.09 2.58 -14.39
C PRO A 25 12.29 1.61 -14.28
N PRO A 26 13.48 2.09 -13.90
CA PRO A 26 14.57 1.20 -13.52
C PRO A 26 14.16 0.35 -12.30
N ARG A 27 14.46 -0.95 -12.34
CA ARG A 27 14.27 -1.83 -11.19
C ARG A 27 15.16 -1.35 -10.03
N PRO A 28 14.64 -1.28 -8.79
CA PRO A 28 15.47 -1.00 -7.62
C PRO A 28 16.61 -2.01 -7.48
N SER A 29 17.77 -1.57 -7.01
CA SER A 29 18.88 -2.50 -6.76
C SER A 29 18.60 -3.38 -5.53
N LEU A 30 19.33 -4.49 -5.40
CA LEU A 30 19.23 -5.33 -4.20
C LEU A 30 19.62 -4.55 -2.94
N GLU A 31 20.64 -3.69 -3.04
CA GLU A 31 21.09 -2.84 -1.93
C GLU A 31 19.98 -1.86 -1.51
N ASP A 32 19.29 -1.22 -2.47
CA ASP A 32 18.16 -0.33 -2.17
C ASP A 32 17.03 -1.09 -1.47
N LEU A 33 16.73 -2.31 -1.92
CA LEU A 33 15.68 -3.15 -1.34
C LEU A 33 16.03 -3.57 0.10
N GLU A 34 17.28 -3.95 0.36
CA GLU A 34 17.75 -4.31 1.69
C GLU A 34 17.74 -3.09 2.62
N ALA A 35 18.21 -1.94 2.15
CA ALA A 35 18.15 -0.68 2.87
C ALA A 35 16.71 -0.30 3.23
N ALA A 36 15.78 -0.39 2.27
CA ALA A 36 14.37 -0.11 2.50
C ALA A 36 13.77 -1.03 3.58
N LYS A 37 14.06 -2.34 3.53
CA LYS A 37 13.61 -3.30 4.56
C LYS A 37 14.16 -2.96 5.95
N ILE A 38 15.41 -2.52 6.04
CA ILE A 38 16.02 -2.08 7.31
C ILE A 38 15.31 -0.84 7.86
N VAL A 39 15.05 0.16 7.01
CA VAL A 39 14.33 1.39 7.40
C VAL A 39 12.93 1.04 7.93
N ILE A 40 12.16 0.25 7.19
CA ILE A 40 10.82 -0.18 7.61
C ILE A 40 10.87 -0.88 8.97
N LYS A 41 11.80 -1.83 9.13
CA LYS A 41 11.96 -2.57 10.39
C LYS A 41 12.32 -1.65 11.56
N SER A 42 13.24 -0.71 11.35
CA SER A 42 13.65 0.25 12.36
C SER A 42 12.49 1.15 12.80
N VAL A 43 11.78 1.75 11.82
CA VAL A 43 10.64 2.64 12.09
C VAL A 43 9.51 1.89 12.79
N ASN A 44 9.19 0.66 12.39
CA ASN A 44 8.17 -0.15 13.05
C ASN A 44 8.55 -0.50 14.50
N THR A 45 9.85 -0.75 14.75
CA THR A 45 10.34 -1.03 16.11
C THR A 45 10.19 0.21 17.00
N GLU A 46 10.57 1.39 16.50
CA GLU A 46 10.43 2.66 17.19
C GLU A 46 8.96 3.04 17.41
N GLU A 47 8.11 2.86 16.41
CA GLU A 47 6.65 3.05 16.49
C GLU A 47 6.08 2.23 17.65
N GLN A 48 6.36 0.93 17.67
CA GLN A 48 5.86 0.03 18.71
C GLN A 48 6.36 0.42 20.09
N GLN A 49 7.63 0.82 20.22
CA GLN A 49 8.18 1.28 21.49
C GLN A 49 7.42 2.51 22.01
N LYS A 50 7.24 3.54 21.16
CA LYS A 50 6.52 4.77 21.54
C LYS A 50 5.07 4.51 21.89
N LEU A 51 4.39 3.63 21.14
CA LEU A 51 3.01 3.24 21.44
C LEU A 51 2.89 2.53 22.79
N ASN A 52 3.86 1.66 23.12
CA ASN A 52 3.93 0.98 24.42
C ASN A 52 4.14 1.99 25.55
N GLU A 53 5.07 2.94 25.37
CA GLU A 53 5.31 4.01 26.34
C GLU A 53 4.06 4.85 26.60
N ILE A 54 3.32 5.24 25.56
CA ILE A 54 2.05 5.96 25.72
C ILE A 54 1.03 5.10 26.45
N THR A 55 0.90 3.83 26.06
CA THR A 55 -0.05 2.89 26.65
C THR A 55 0.22 2.67 28.15
N ALA A 56 1.48 2.64 28.56
CA ALA A 56 1.88 2.47 29.95
C ALA A 56 1.65 3.72 30.83
N GLN A 57 1.36 4.89 30.25
CA GLN A 57 1.12 6.12 31.03
C GLN A 57 -0.13 5.99 31.92
N ILE A 58 0.04 6.36 33.19
CA ILE A 58 -0.99 6.39 34.22
C ILE A 58 -1.63 7.79 34.27
N CYS A 59 -2.95 7.85 34.45
CA CYS A 59 -3.67 9.11 34.56
C CYS A 59 -3.23 9.88 35.83
N PRO A 60 -2.82 11.16 35.72
CA PRO A 60 -2.59 12.02 36.87
C PRO A 60 -3.88 12.24 37.68
N GLN A 61 -3.74 12.49 38.99
CA GLN A 61 -4.91 12.67 39.88
C GLN A 61 -5.75 13.92 39.56
N ASP A 62 -5.14 14.94 38.96
CA ASP A 62 -5.79 16.23 38.68
C ASP A 62 -6.50 16.30 37.32
N ILE A 63 -6.48 15.21 36.53
CA ILE A 63 -7.01 15.20 35.17
C ILE A 63 -8.18 14.20 35.09
N PRO A 64 -9.34 14.59 34.53
CA PRO A 64 -10.42 13.66 34.26
C PRO A 64 -9.96 12.51 33.37
N GLN A 65 -10.33 11.28 33.75
CA GLN A 65 -9.90 10.06 33.06
C GLN A 65 -10.23 10.07 31.56
N ASP A 66 -11.40 10.58 31.18
CA ASP A 66 -11.83 10.66 29.77
C ASP A 66 -10.91 11.58 28.96
N LEU A 67 -10.58 12.75 29.53
CA LEU A 67 -9.68 13.71 28.89
C LEU A 67 -8.27 13.12 28.71
N PHE A 68 -7.76 12.40 29.72
CA PHE A 68 -6.46 11.73 29.62
C PHE A 68 -6.47 10.60 28.59
N THR A 69 -7.58 9.88 28.46
CA THR A 69 -7.75 8.83 27.46
C THR A 69 -7.71 9.41 26.05
N ILE A 70 -8.42 10.52 25.80
CA ILE A 70 -8.37 11.26 24.53
C ILE A 70 -6.94 11.72 24.24
N LEU A 71 -6.21 12.24 25.24
CA LEU A 71 -4.82 12.65 25.07
C LEU A 71 -3.93 11.47 24.63
N LYS A 72 -4.08 10.29 25.24
CA LYS A 72 -3.34 9.09 24.83
C LYS A 72 -3.65 8.70 23.39
N GLN A 73 -4.93 8.73 23.00
CA GLN A 73 -5.34 8.46 21.62
C GLN A 73 -4.70 9.45 20.64
N VAL A 74 -4.77 10.76 20.91
CA VAL A 74 -4.14 11.79 20.06
C VAL A 74 -2.64 11.54 19.91
N LYS A 75 -1.94 11.21 20.99
CA LYS A 75 -0.51 10.89 20.95
C LYS A 75 -0.22 9.62 20.14
N GLN A 76 -1.03 8.57 20.32
CA GLN A 76 -0.88 7.32 19.56
C GLN A 76 -1.09 7.55 18.07
N THR A 77 -2.16 8.28 17.69
CA THR A 77 -2.43 8.65 16.29
C THR A 77 -1.28 9.45 15.69
N MET A 78 -0.71 10.40 16.45
CA MET A 78 0.45 11.17 15.99
C MET A 78 1.66 10.27 15.71
N VAL A 79 1.94 9.31 16.60
CA VAL A 79 3.05 8.35 16.40
C VAL A 79 2.83 7.52 15.14
N LEU A 80 1.63 6.95 14.96
CA LEU A 80 1.29 6.17 13.77
C LEU A 80 1.46 6.98 12.49
N PHE A 81 0.94 8.22 12.48
CA PHE A 81 1.04 9.11 11.33
C PHE A 81 2.49 9.45 10.97
N GLN A 82 3.31 9.78 11.97
CA GLN A 82 4.73 10.08 11.76
C GLN A 82 5.50 8.86 11.25
N SER A 83 5.30 7.70 11.87
CA SER A 83 5.95 6.45 11.47
C SER A 83 5.54 6.02 10.06
N GLN A 84 4.27 6.20 9.68
CA GLN A 84 3.82 5.98 8.31
C GLN A 84 4.55 6.86 7.31
N GLU A 85 4.63 8.17 7.56
CA GLU A 85 5.32 9.09 6.66
C GLU A 85 6.82 8.78 6.57
N GLN A 86 7.47 8.42 7.68
CA GLN A 86 8.88 8.06 7.72
C GLN A 86 9.23 6.82 6.88
N ARG A 87 8.36 5.81 6.84
CA ARG A 87 8.62 4.56 6.11
C ARG A 87 8.04 4.53 4.69
N LYS A 88 7.35 5.59 4.26
CA LYS A 88 6.62 5.67 3.00
C LYS A 88 7.47 5.40 1.77
N GLU A 89 8.61 6.08 1.64
CA GLU A 89 9.51 5.89 0.48
C GLU A 89 10.14 4.49 0.47
N ALA A 90 10.52 3.97 1.63
CA ALA A 90 11.03 2.61 1.76
C ALA A 90 9.95 1.57 1.37
N MET A 91 8.69 1.80 1.74
CA MET A 91 7.58 0.94 1.31
C MET A 91 7.42 0.94 -0.22
N GLN A 92 7.54 2.10 -0.87
CA GLN A 92 7.47 2.18 -2.32
C GLN A 92 8.55 1.36 -3.03
N ILE A 93 9.78 1.34 -2.51
CA ILE A 93 10.86 0.51 -3.06
C ILE A 93 10.49 -0.98 -2.99
N VAL A 94 9.96 -1.43 -1.85
CA VAL A 94 9.52 -2.81 -1.67
C VAL A 94 8.37 -3.16 -2.62
N ASP A 95 7.42 -2.24 -2.82
CA ASP A 95 6.29 -2.47 -3.71
C ASP A 95 6.69 -2.47 -5.19
N PHE A 96 7.69 -1.67 -5.57
CA PHE A 96 8.31 -1.76 -6.90
C PHE A 96 8.92 -3.14 -7.13
N ASP A 97 9.72 -3.67 -6.20
CA ASP A 97 10.30 -5.00 -6.38
C ASP A 97 9.23 -6.10 -6.52
N LYS A 98 8.15 -6.08 -5.73
CA LYS A 98 7.02 -7.00 -5.90
C LYS A 98 6.37 -6.90 -7.29
N THR A 99 6.26 -5.68 -7.81
CA THR A 99 5.73 -5.45 -9.16
C THR A 99 6.65 -6.10 -10.20
N TYR A 100 7.98 -5.93 -10.10
CA TYR A 100 8.92 -6.61 -11.00
C TYR A 100 8.85 -8.13 -10.89
N GLN A 101 8.73 -8.69 -9.69
CA GLN A 101 8.55 -10.13 -9.52
C GLN A 101 7.33 -10.64 -10.29
N THR A 102 6.21 -9.90 -10.26
CA THR A 102 5.01 -10.23 -11.05
C THR A 102 5.28 -10.19 -12.56
N PHE A 103 5.98 -9.17 -13.05
CA PHE A 103 6.36 -9.09 -14.45
C PHE A 103 7.31 -10.22 -14.86
N ASP A 104 8.29 -10.55 -14.03
CA ASP A 104 9.26 -11.63 -14.27
C ASP A 104 8.54 -12.99 -14.43
N GLU A 105 7.54 -13.27 -13.59
CA GLU A 105 6.70 -14.46 -13.70
C GLU A 105 5.89 -14.49 -15.01
N LEU A 106 5.30 -13.36 -15.40
CA LEU A 106 4.52 -13.26 -16.64
C LEU A 106 5.42 -13.46 -17.87
N ILE A 107 6.63 -12.90 -17.87
CA ILE A 107 7.62 -13.08 -18.94
C ILE A 107 8.08 -14.54 -19.00
N LEU A 108 8.31 -15.17 -17.86
CA LEU A 108 8.66 -16.59 -17.79
C LEU A 108 7.52 -17.46 -18.36
N LYS A 109 6.27 -17.17 -18.01
CA LYS A 109 5.08 -17.86 -18.55
C LYS A 109 4.99 -17.69 -20.07
N ALA A 110 5.16 -16.46 -20.58
CA ALA A 110 5.16 -16.19 -22.01
C ALA A 110 6.27 -16.95 -22.75
N SER A 111 7.46 -17.03 -22.15
CA SER A 111 8.60 -17.79 -22.69
C SER A 111 8.27 -19.29 -22.81
N LYS A 112 7.63 -19.86 -21.79
CA LYS A 112 7.17 -21.27 -21.82
C LYS A 112 6.14 -21.51 -22.92
N CYS A 113 5.26 -20.55 -23.21
CA CYS A 113 4.27 -20.68 -24.28
C CYS A 113 4.90 -20.79 -25.69
N VAL A 114 6.08 -20.21 -25.91
CA VAL A 114 6.73 -20.18 -27.23
C VAL A 114 7.80 -21.25 -27.42
N SER A 115 8.38 -21.80 -26.34
CA SER A 115 9.43 -22.82 -26.43
C SER A 115 8.94 -24.21 -26.83
N GLY A 116 7.64 -24.45 -26.95
CA GLY A 116 7.08 -25.73 -27.39
C GLY A 116 7.22 -26.89 -26.39
N ASP A 117 7.93 -26.70 -25.27
CA ASP A 117 8.00 -27.63 -24.15
C ASP A 117 6.68 -27.64 -23.39
N THR A 118 5.69 -28.32 -23.97
CA THR A 118 4.49 -28.75 -23.26
C THR A 118 4.74 -30.15 -22.71
N GLN A 119 5.77 -30.31 -21.88
CA GLN A 119 5.83 -31.46 -21.00
C GLN A 119 5.05 -31.11 -19.74
N VAL A 120 3.82 -31.63 -19.71
CA VAL A 120 2.98 -31.69 -18.52
C VAL A 120 3.65 -32.64 -17.55
N ASP A 121 4.65 -32.17 -16.80
CA ASP A 121 5.12 -32.88 -15.63
C ASP A 121 4.41 -32.33 -14.40
N LYS A 122 3.73 -33.27 -13.77
CA LYS A 122 2.97 -33.19 -12.53
C LYS A 122 3.96 -32.95 -11.38
N ASP A 123 3.45 -32.32 -10.33
CA ASP A 123 4.05 -32.25 -9.01
C ASP A 123 5.38 -31.51 -8.92
N ASP A 124 5.30 -30.17 -8.91
CA ASP A 124 6.14 -29.41 -7.99
C ASP A 124 5.26 -28.38 -7.29
N ASP A 125 5.25 -28.52 -5.97
CA ASP A 125 4.56 -27.71 -4.98
C ASP A 125 5.10 -26.27 -5.01
N LEU A 126 4.72 -25.51 -6.03
CA LEU A 126 4.79 -24.05 -5.99
C LEU A 126 3.50 -23.54 -5.38
N GLU A 127 3.29 -23.89 -4.11
CA GLU A 127 2.49 -23.10 -3.19
C GLU A 127 3.26 -21.79 -2.92
N TYR A 128 3.27 -20.91 -3.92
CA TYR A 128 3.17 -19.50 -3.63
C TYR A 128 1.73 -19.15 -3.96
N PRO A 129 0.92 -18.71 -2.97
CA PRO A 129 -0.44 -18.37 -3.26
C PRO A 129 -0.39 -17.35 -4.39
N VAL A 130 -1.17 -17.61 -5.42
CA VAL A 130 -1.95 -16.55 -6.04
C VAL A 130 -2.56 -15.81 -4.85
N SER A 131 -1.84 -14.80 -4.36
CA SER A 131 -2.42 -13.79 -3.49
C SER A 131 -3.59 -13.35 -4.32
N GLY A 132 -4.76 -13.74 -3.84
CA GLY A 132 -5.94 -13.43 -4.56
C GLY A 132 -5.91 -11.93 -4.82
N PHE A 133 -6.88 -11.54 -5.60
CA PHE A 133 -7.74 -10.48 -5.12
C PHE A 133 -8.35 -10.94 -3.77
N GLU A 134 -7.53 -11.24 -2.75
CA GLU A 134 -7.83 -10.87 -1.40
C GLU A 134 -8.18 -9.42 -1.58
N LYS A 135 -9.43 -9.14 -1.26
CA LYS A 135 -9.87 -7.80 -0.94
C LYS A 135 -8.77 -7.29 -0.04
N GLU A 136 -7.86 -6.50 -0.60
CA GLU A 136 -7.15 -5.53 0.17
C GLU A 136 -8.31 -4.91 0.93
N ALA A 137 -8.30 -5.11 2.25
CA ALA A 137 -8.98 -4.19 3.10
C ALA A 137 -8.40 -2.87 2.64
N VAL A 138 -9.12 -2.20 1.74
CA VAL A 138 -9.25 -0.77 1.73
C VAL A 138 -9.21 -0.47 3.20
N ILE A 139 -8.14 0.19 3.62
CA ILE A 139 -8.06 0.77 4.93
C ILE A 139 -9.15 1.84 4.88
N SER A 140 -10.39 1.37 5.01
CA SER A 140 -11.54 2.13 5.38
C SER A 140 -11.17 2.52 6.79
N ASP A 141 -11.14 3.83 6.99
CA ASP A 141 -10.76 4.54 8.19
C ASP A 141 -11.79 4.26 9.32
N GLU A 142 -11.93 2.99 9.68
CA GLU A 142 -12.86 2.44 10.66
C GLU A 142 -12.10 1.49 11.57
N SER A 143 -10.96 1.94 12.09
CA SER A 143 -10.44 1.48 13.38
C SER A 143 -10.70 2.57 14.41
N LEU A 144 -11.98 2.89 14.56
CA LEU A 144 -12.49 3.45 15.80
C LEU A 144 -12.91 2.28 16.69
N LEU A 145 -12.13 2.10 17.76
CA LEU A 145 -12.57 1.56 19.06
C LEU A 145 -12.73 0.04 19.15
N THR A 146 -11.63 -0.65 19.48
CA THR A 146 -11.74 -1.90 20.26
C THR A 146 -12.15 -1.53 21.70
N PHE A 147 -13.45 -1.33 21.91
CA PHE A 147 -14.02 -1.28 23.25
C PHE A 147 -14.08 -2.71 23.81
N ASN A 148 -13.28 -2.95 24.84
CA ASN A 148 -13.48 -4.09 25.71
C ASN A 148 -14.82 -3.91 26.48
N LYS A 149 -15.86 -4.58 25.96
CA LYS A 149 -17.01 -5.16 26.65
C LYS A 149 -17.49 -4.45 27.93
N VAL A 150 -18.27 -3.37 27.79
CA VAL A 150 -19.28 -2.93 28.77
C VAL A 150 -20.50 -2.38 28.00
N ASP A 151 -21.68 -2.50 28.61
CA ASP A 151 -23.02 -2.66 28.05
C ASP A 151 -23.55 -1.64 26.99
N LYS A 152 -24.18 -2.25 25.97
CA LYS A 152 -25.37 -1.86 25.19
C LYS A 152 -25.92 -0.42 25.40
N VAL A 153 -25.63 0.50 24.47
CA VAL A 153 -26.50 1.65 24.16
C VAL A 153 -26.54 1.91 22.64
N GLU A 154 -27.70 2.42 22.23
CA GLU A 154 -28.38 2.39 20.96
C GLU A 154 -27.73 3.17 19.80
N ILE A 155 -27.94 2.62 18.60
CA ILE A 155 -27.47 3.07 17.29
C ILE A 155 -28.15 4.38 16.89
N PHE A 156 -27.41 5.49 16.79
CA PHE A 156 -27.87 6.68 16.08
C PHE A 156 -27.43 6.65 14.61
N ARG A 157 -28.40 6.36 13.75
CA ARG A 157 -28.29 6.37 12.29
C ARG A 157 -28.62 7.79 11.80
N GLY A 158 -27.69 8.47 11.13
CA GLY A 158 -28.01 9.64 10.31
C GLY A 158 -26.94 10.71 10.24
N LEU A 159 -26.08 10.68 9.21
CA LEU A 159 -25.41 11.88 8.72
C LEU A 159 -25.69 12.01 7.21
N ILE A 160 -26.39 13.10 6.87
CA ILE A 160 -26.60 13.61 5.52
C ILE A 160 -25.38 14.47 5.16
N PRO A 161 -24.82 14.37 3.94
CA PRO A 161 -23.72 15.22 3.51
C PRO A 161 -24.24 16.62 3.13
N SER A 162 -23.85 17.64 3.89
CA SER A 162 -24.16 19.03 3.56
C SER A 162 -23.03 19.61 2.71
N SER A 163 -23.30 19.79 1.41
CA SER A 163 -22.44 20.50 0.47
C SER A 163 -22.64 22.01 0.67
N SER A 164 -21.55 22.73 0.96
CA SER A 164 -21.54 24.19 1.00
C SER A 164 -20.45 24.71 0.07
N THR A 165 -20.85 25.09 -1.14
CA THR A 165 -20.02 25.87 -2.05
C THR A 165 -20.37 27.34 -1.84
N LYS A 166 -19.45 28.13 -1.30
CA LYS A 166 -19.62 29.60 -1.25
C LYS A 166 -18.62 30.23 -2.22
N ALA A 167 -19.15 30.70 -3.34
CA ALA A 167 -18.46 31.54 -4.30
C ALA A 167 -18.26 32.96 -3.72
N THR A 168 -17.08 33.54 -3.97
CA THR A 168 -16.86 34.98 -3.87
C THR A 168 -16.17 35.42 -5.14
N SER A 169 -16.93 36.06 -6.03
CA SER A 169 -16.42 36.81 -7.17
C SER A 169 -15.94 38.17 -6.67
N PHE A 170 -14.68 38.51 -6.95
CA PHE A 170 -14.20 39.88 -6.84
C PHE A 170 -14.37 40.57 -8.19
N HIS A 171 -15.37 41.45 -8.24
CA HIS A 171 -15.58 42.41 -9.30
C HIS A 171 -14.61 43.57 -9.08
N THR A 172 -13.74 43.84 -10.07
CA THR A 172 -12.92 45.06 -10.12
C THR A 172 -13.26 45.81 -11.39
N GLU A 173 -14.04 46.87 -11.23
CA GLU A 173 -14.05 48.05 -12.08
C GLU A 173 -13.90 49.25 -11.13
N ASN A 174 -13.33 50.41 -11.46
CA ASN A 174 -12.39 50.91 -12.46
C ASN A 174 -12.42 52.44 -12.18
N LYS A 175 -11.29 53.16 -12.09
CA LYS A 175 -11.25 54.57 -12.53
C LYS A 175 -9.84 55.17 -12.50
N ILE A 176 -9.36 55.52 -13.69
CA ILE A 176 -8.59 56.75 -13.93
C ILE A 176 -9.54 57.68 -14.67
#